data_AF-K9ZE25-F1
#
_entry.id   AF-K9ZE25-F1
#
_cell.length_a   1.000
_cell.length_b   1.000
_cell.length_c   1.000
_cell.angle_alpha   90.00
_cell.angle_beta   90.00
_cell.angle_gamma   90.00
#
_symmetry.space_group_name_H-M   'P 1'
#
loop_
_entity.id
_entity.type
_entity.pdbx_description
1 polymer ?
#
loop_
_entity_poly.entity_id
_entity_poly.type
_entity_poly.pdbx_seq_one_letter_code
_entity_poly.pdbx_strand_id
1 'polypeptide(L)'
;MKPETEQRLGTLEVLLEEEIRYSLPCHEDSATLQPYAWDATIKGQFTPLNLIKSEGWIIETDPEVACENWLWTEQNGLASSLIYVYHKDPEKFLLDEPSKNKRYQQYFKLLRLLAERIKDLQAFSFSYNSHYSLSVVVGRVPDSKRWICLSSTVPQETPKFINELIHCSPYKEEKQFNLELEKLSKIERKINNIIKELGNIRIYGYYDGGYHHIHHHSIVLASGDSQEEAIKNALLKAGLVEIYKVKKFMIQGNRGWGFSVHDRDFDKDNVNNLIKFLHTMFPKLLLYRFCFWDYEHLYILGETDNSQQDTSASCVGVAIHSQFTYNP
;
A
#
# COMPACT_ATOMS: atom_id res chain seq x y z
N MET A 1 3.66 -7.21 26.21
CA MET A 1 3.04 -5.89 26.03
C MET A 1 3.13 -5.08 27.33
N LYS A 2 3.10 -3.75 27.28
CA LYS A 2 3.09 -2.90 28.49
C LYS A 2 1.66 -2.84 29.07
N PRO A 3 1.47 -2.74 30.40
CA PRO A 3 0.14 -2.70 31.02
C PRO A 3 -0.78 -1.59 30.48
N GLU A 4 -0.22 -0.42 30.15
CA GLU A 4 -1.00 0.69 29.59
C GLU A 4 -1.51 0.38 28.17
N THR A 5 -0.70 -0.29 27.35
CA THR A 5 -1.10 -0.77 26.02
C THR A 5 -2.22 -1.81 26.16
N GLU A 6 -2.09 -2.74 27.09
CA GLU A 6 -3.11 -3.77 27.38
C GLU A 6 -4.44 -3.16 27.85
N GLN A 7 -4.39 -2.16 28.73
CA GLN A 7 -5.60 -1.46 29.20
C GLN A 7 -6.32 -0.74 28.06
N ARG A 8 -5.57 -0.06 27.19
CA ARG A 8 -6.15 0.64 26.04
C ARG A 8 -6.72 -0.34 25.01
N LEU A 9 -6.05 -1.47 24.78
CA LEU A 9 -6.56 -2.55 23.94
C LEU A 9 -7.84 -3.14 24.53
N GLY A 10 -7.86 -3.49 25.82
CA GLY A 10 -9.06 -4.04 26.47
C GLY A 10 -10.24 -3.07 26.46
N THR A 11 -9.99 -1.76 26.59
CA THR A 11 -11.05 -0.74 26.43
C THR A 11 -11.58 -0.72 25.00
N LEU A 12 -10.70 -0.84 24.01
CA LEU A 12 -11.08 -0.88 22.60
C LEU A 12 -11.88 -2.15 22.26
N GLU A 13 -11.51 -3.30 22.83
CA GLU A 13 -12.24 -4.56 22.68
C GLU A 13 -13.67 -4.46 23.22
N VAL A 14 -13.87 -3.82 24.37
CA VAL A 14 -15.22 -3.56 24.90
C VAL A 14 -16.03 -2.63 24.00
N LEU A 15 -15.41 -1.57 23.45
CA LEU A 15 -16.09 -0.66 22.52
C LEU A 15 -16.43 -1.32 21.16
N LEU A 16 -15.77 -2.43 20.82
CA LEU A 16 -15.98 -3.20 19.59
C LEU A 16 -16.63 -4.55 19.87
N GLU A 17 -17.19 -4.76 21.07
CA GLU A 17 -17.91 -6.00 21.42
C GLU A 17 -19.15 -6.17 20.54
N GLU A 18 -19.85 -5.08 20.26
CA GLU A 18 -20.87 -5.01 19.22
C GLU A 18 -20.22 -4.70 17.87
N GLU A 19 -20.64 -5.42 16.82
CA GLU A 19 -20.07 -5.30 15.48
C GLU A 19 -20.32 -3.89 14.90
N ILE A 20 -19.27 -3.08 14.82
CA ILE A 20 -19.31 -1.80 14.13
C ILE A 20 -18.87 -1.99 12.68
N ARG A 21 -19.79 -1.75 11.76
CA ARG A 21 -19.54 -1.76 10.31
C ARG A 21 -19.08 -0.40 9.80
N TYR A 22 -18.15 -0.44 8.86
CA TYR A 22 -17.65 0.72 8.14
C TYR A 22 -17.71 0.46 6.64
N SER A 23 -18.58 1.20 5.95
CA SER A 23 -18.80 1.04 4.51
C SER A 23 -17.76 1.84 3.73
N LEU A 24 -16.78 1.18 3.12
CA LEU A 24 -15.85 1.86 2.21
C LEU A 24 -16.48 1.96 0.80
N PRO A 25 -16.20 3.01 0.01
CA PRO A 25 -16.75 3.13 -1.34
C PRO A 25 -16.31 1.97 -2.21
N CYS A 26 -17.28 1.30 -2.83
CA CYS A 26 -17.07 0.09 -3.64
C CYS A 26 -16.61 -1.14 -2.83
N HIS A 27 -16.94 -1.18 -1.54
CA HIS A 27 -16.71 -2.30 -0.63
C HIS A 27 -18.00 -2.65 0.12
N GLU A 28 -19.00 -3.13 -0.62
CA GLU A 28 -20.38 -3.23 -0.13
C GLU A 28 -20.63 -4.35 0.86
N ASP A 29 -19.68 -5.29 0.99
CA ASP A 29 -19.73 -6.35 2.00
C ASP A 29 -19.52 -5.82 3.42
N SER A 30 -19.24 -4.51 3.54
CA SER A 30 -18.97 -3.75 4.76
C SER A 30 -17.73 -4.25 5.50
N ALA A 31 -16.81 -3.34 5.78
CA ALA A 31 -15.61 -3.69 6.51
C ALA A 31 -15.89 -3.61 8.02
N THR A 32 -15.68 -4.71 8.74
CA THR A 32 -15.82 -4.73 10.21
C THR A 32 -14.59 -4.12 10.86
N LEU A 33 -14.78 -3.27 11.86
CA LEU A 33 -13.68 -2.76 12.68
C LEU A 33 -13.21 -3.84 13.64
N GLN A 34 -11.90 -4.07 13.67
CA GLN A 34 -11.26 -5.01 14.59
C GLN A 34 -10.28 -4.27 15.51
N PRO A 35 -10.24 -4.60 16.81
CA PRO A 35 -9.20 -4.08 17.69
C PRO A 35 -7.83 -4.59 17.21
N TYR A 36 -6.84 -3.71 17.22
CA TYR A 36 -5.48 -4.02 16.78
C TYR A 36 -4.44 -3.45 17.75
N ALA A 37 -3.41 -4.25 18.02
CA ALA A 37 -2.25 -3.83 18.79
C ALA A 37 -0.94 -4.25 18.12
N TRP A 38 0.02 -3.33 18.16
CA TRP A 38 1.41 -3.58 17.81
C TRP A 38 2.26 -3.58 19.08
N ASP A 39 2.75 -4.75 19.47
CA ASP A 39 3.70 -4.87 20.57
C ASP A 39 5.13 -4.66 20.08
N ALA A 40 5.65 -3.45 20.30
CA ALA A 40 6.99 -3.10 19.85
C ALA A 40 8.11 -3.83 20.61
N THR A 41 7.81 -4.43 21.78
CA THR A 41 8.78 -5.25 22.52
C THR A 41 9.05 -6.59 21.84
N ILE A 42 8.08 -7.07 21.05
CA ILE A 42 8.16 -8.34 20.30
C ILE A 42 8.47 -8.07 18.83
N LYS A 43 7.77 -7.12 18.21
CA LYS A 43 7.81 -6.86 16.77
C LYS A 43 8.75 -5.71 16.37
N GLY A 44 9.41 -5.06 17.35
CA GLY A 44 10.25 -3.88 17.12
C GLY A 44 9.44 -2.63 16.77
N GLN A 45 10.11 -1.59 16.26
CA GLN A 45 9.45 -0.34 15.88
C GLN A 45 8.34 -0.56 14.85
N PHE A 46 7.18 0.08 15.05
CA PHE A 46 6.13 0.08 14.03
C PHE A 46 6.59 0.81 12.77
N THR A 47 6.64 0.10 11.65
CA THR A 47 6.83 0.66 10.31
C THR A 47 5.95 -0.11 9.31
N PRO A 48 5.58 0.47 8.16
CA PRO A 48 4.82 -0.25 7.14
C PRO A 48 5.49 -1.56 6.70
N LEU A 49 6.83 -1.57 6.61
CA LEU A 49 7.57 -2.77 6.24
C LEU A 49 7.55 -3.82 7.34
N ASN A 50 7.65 -3.43 8.61
CA ASN A 50 7.57 -4.38 9.72
C ASN A 50 6.16 -4.96 9.83
N LEU A 51 5.12 -4.16 9.58
CA LEU A 51 3.75 -4.64 9.52
C LEU A 51 3.57 -5.69 8.42
N ILE A 52 3.98 -5.38 7.19
CA ILE A 52 3.98 -6.35 6.07
C ILE A 52 4.70 -7.65 6.46
N LYS A 53 5.88 -7.54 7.10
CA LYS A 53 6.63 -8.71 7.57
C LYS A 53 5.86 -9.51 8.62
N SER A 54 5.20 -8.86 9.58
CA SER A 54 4.47 -9.56 10.64
C SER A 54 3.19 -10.22 10.16
N GLU A 55 2.53 -9.65 9.14
CA GLU A 55 1.34 -10.24 8.50
C GLU A 55 1.70 -11.33 7.48
N GLY A 56 3.00 -11.56 7.21
CA GLY A 56 3.46 -12.57 6.27
C GLY A 56 3.27 -12.19 4.79
N TRP A 57 3.10 -10.90 4.49
CA TRP A 57 2.81 -10.41 3.14
C TRP A 57 4.06 -10.16 2.27
N ILE A 58 5.23 -10.66 2.69
CA ILE A 58 6.50 -10.46 1.98
C ILE A 58 7.28 -11.76 1.92
N ILE A 59 7.78 -12.07 0.73
CA ILE A 59 8.61 -13.25 0.47
C ILE A 59 9.84 -12.80 -0.34
N GLU A 60 11.02 -13.33 -0.01
CA GLU A 60 12.23 -13.12 -0.81
C GLU A 60 12.11 -13.82 -2.16
N THR A 61 12.63 -13.17 -3.21
CA THR A 61 12.66 -13.71 -4.57
C THR A 61 13.91 -13.25 -5.31
N ASP A 62 14.09 -13.72 -6.54
CA ASP A 62 15.20 -13.32 -7.40
C ASP A 62 14.86 -12.05 -8.21
N PRO A 63 15.84 -11.15 -8.46
CA PRO A 63 15.64 -9.97 -9.31
C PRO A 63 15.12 -10.30 -10.71
N GLU A 64 15.50 -11.45 -11.26
CA GLU A 64 15.00 -12.04 -12.50
C GLU A 64 13.48 -12.25 -12.43
N VAL A 65 13.01 -12.93 -11.38
CA VAL A 65 11.59 -13.23 -11.16
C VAL A 65 10.78 -11.96 -10.95
N ALA A 66 11.34 -10.97 -10.25
CA ALA A 66 10.70 -9.66 -10.11
C ALA A 66 10.53 -8.95 -11.46
N CYS A 67 11.55 -8.99 -12.33
CA CYS A 67 11.47 -8.45 -13.68
C CYS A 67 10.46 -9.20 -14.55
N GLU A 68 10.41 -10.53 -14.44
CA GLU A 68 9.43 -11.37 -15.16
C GLU A 68 8.01 -11.06 -14.71
N ASN A 69 7.77 -10.84 -13.42
CA ASN A 69 6.47 -10.43 -12.89
C ASN A 69 6.02 -9.08 -13.48
N TRP A 70 6.91 -8.09 -13.54
CA TRP A 70 6.61 -6.81 -14.19
C TRP A 70 6.30 -6.98 -15.68
N LEU A 71 7.14 -7.73 -16.39
CA LEU A 71 6.96 -7.98 -17.83
C LEU A 71 5.65 -8.72 -18.12
N TRP A 72 5.28 -9.68 -17.28
CA TRP A 72 4.04 -10.44 -17.41
C TRP A 72 2.83 -9.52 -17.37
N THR A 73 2.75 -8.60 -16.39
CA THR A 73 1.66 -7.62 -16.30
C THR A 73 1.54 -6.79 -17.57
N GLU A 74 2.66 -6.36 -18.13
CA GLU A 74 2.68 -5.50 -19.32
C GLU A 74 2.35 -6.25 -20.61
N GLN A 75 2.81 -7.49 -20.75
CA GLN A 75 2.56 -8.30 -21.94
C GLN A 75 1.10 -8.74 -22.04
N ASN A 76 0.48 -9.01 -20.89
CA ASN A 76 -0.92 -9.41 -20.82
C ASN A 76 -1.86 -8.21 -20.74
N GLY A 77 -1.37 -7.04 -20.35
CA GLY A 77 -2.21 -5.87 -20.14
C GLY A 77 -3.17 -6.02 -18.97
N LEU A 78 -2.82 -6.87 -17.99
CA LEU A 78 -3.67 -7.29 -16.86
C LEU A 78 -2.92 -7.19 -15.54
N ALA A 79 -3.60 -6.76 -14.48
CA ALA A 79 -3.05 -6.77 -13.12
C ALA A 79 -2.83 -8.17 -12.54
N SER A 80 -3.61 -9.17 -12.96
CA SER A 80 -3.55 -10.56 -12.48
C SER A 80 -4.01 -11.53 -13.56
N SER A 81 -3.49 -12.76 -13.51
CA SER A 81 -3.84 -13.85 -14.43
C SER A 81 -5.26 -14.35 -14.27
N LEU A 82 -5.86 -14.08 -13.11
CA LEU A 82 -7.20 -14.54 -12.82
C LEU A 82 -8.25 -13.64 -13.48
N ILE A 83 -7.92 -12.41 -13.89
CA ILE A 83 -8.86 -11.43 -14.50
C ILE A 83 -9.60 -12.10 -15.65
N TYR A 84 -10.84 -12.51 -15.38
CA TYR A 84 -11.69 -13.11 -16.38
C TYR A 84 -12.14 -12.03 -17.35
N VAL A 85 -11.64 -12.12 -18.58
CA VAL A 85 -11.97 -11.20 -19.66
C VAL A 85 -13.34 -11.57 -20.27
N TYR A 86 -14.37 -11.68 -19.44
CA TYR A 86 -15.75 -11.76 -19.95
C TYR A 86 -16.12 -10.36 -20.47
N HIS A 87 -16.45 -10.27 -21.77
CA HIS A 87 -16.94 -9.07 -22.46
C HIS A 87 -15.95 -7.90 -22.69
N LYS A 88 -14.64 -8.09 -22.58
CA LYS A 88 -13.66 -7.07 -22.97
C LYS A 88 -12.83 -7.51 -24.17
N ASP A 89 -12.40 -6.52 -24.95
CA ASP A 89 -11.40 -6.70 -26.00
C ASP A 89 -10.01 -6.43 -25.38
N PRO A 90 -9.30 -7.47 -24.89
CA PRO A 90 -7.97 -7.30 -24.34
C PRO A 90 -7.00 -6.75 -25.40
N GLU A 91 -7.28 -6.93 -26.70
CA GLU A 91 -6.44 -6.44 -27.79
C GLU A 91 -6.23 -4.93 -27.74
N LYS A 92 -7.17 -4.17 -27.15
CA LYS A 92 -7.06 -2.71 -27.02
C LYS A 92 -5.87 -2.23 -26.16
N PHE A 93 -5.46 -3.03 -25.16
CA PHE A 93 -4.34 -2.68 -24.27
C PHE A 93 -3.17 -3.65 -24.35
N LEU A 94 -3.28 -4.70 -25.17
CA LEU A 94 -2.13 -5.49 -25.56
C LEU A 94 -1.15 -4.61 -26.34
N LEU A 95 0.11 -4.66 -25.91
CA LEU A 95 1.19 -4.06 -26.67
C LEU A 95 1.37 -4.82 -28.00
N ASP A 96 1.69 -4.10 -29.06
CA ASP A 96 2.15 -4.73 -30.30
C ASP A 96 3.49 -5.46 -30.08
N GLU A 97 3.79 -6.46 -30.92
CA GLU A 97 5.02 -7.26 -30.79
C GLU A 97 6.32 -6.42 -30.80
N PRO A 98 6.50 -5.41 -31.67
CA PRO A 98 7.62 -4.48 -31.57
C PRO A 98 7.73 -3.80 -30.19
N SER A 99 6.61 -3.31 -29.64
CA SER A 99 6.55 -2.71 -28.31
C SER A 99 6.92 -3.71 -27.21
N LYS A 100 6.38 -4.95 -27.24
CA LYS A 100 6.75 -6.02 -26.29
C LYS A 100 8.26 -6.31 -26.33
N ASN A 101 8.81 -6.49 -27.54
CA ASN A 101 10.24 -6.77 -27.73
C ASN A 101 11.13 -5.62 -27.23
N LYS A 102 10.74 -4.38 -27.49
CA LYS A 102 11.46 -3.20 -26.99
C LYS A 102 11.47 -3.18 -25.46
N ARG A 103 10.34 -3.44 -24.80
CA ARG A 103 10.26 -3.49 -23.34
C ARG A 103 11.10 -4.63 -22.76
N TYR A 104 11.02 -5.83 -23.35
CA TYR A 104 11.88 -6.96 -22.97
C TYR A 104 13.37 -6.59 -23.00
N GLN A 105 13.84 -5.95 -24.07
CA GLN A 105 15.23 -5.51 -24.18
C GLN A 105 15.61 -4.48 -23.11
N GLN A 106 14.69 -3.60 -22.73
CA GLN A 106 14.91 -2.61 -21.66
C GLN A 106 14.98 -3.26 -20.27
N TYR A 107 14.10 -4.23 -19.96
CA TYR A 107 14.21 -5.00 -18.72
C TYR A 107 15.49 -5.81 -18.66
N PHE A 108 15.89 -6.47 -19.75
CA PHE A 108 17.16 -7.18 -19.82
C PHE A 108 18.35 -6.24 -19.56
N LYS A 109 18.36 -5.06 -20.19
CA LYS A 109 19.38 -4.03 -19.97
C LYS A 109 19.38 -3.50 -18.54
N LEU A 110 18.19 -3.34 -17.93
CA LEU A 110 18.03 -2.92 -16.56
C LEU A 110 18.59 -3.97 -15.60
N LEU A 111 18.15 -5.22 -15.71
CA LEU A 111 18.60 -6.32 -14.88
C LEU A 111 20.11 -6.50 -14.95
N ARG A 112 20.68 -6.50 -16.16
CA ARG A 112 22.13 -6.57 -16.36
C ARG A 112 22.86 -5.39 -15.68
N LEU A 113 22.33 -4.17 -15.81
CA LEU A 113 22.91 -3.00 -15.15
C LEU A 113 22.86 -3.13 -13.62
N LEU A 114 21.76 -3.63 -13.07
CA LEU A 114 21.60 -3.87 -11.64
C LEU A 114 22.60 -4.93 -11.16
N ALA A 115 22.64 -6.10 -11.80
CA ALA A 115 23.53 -7.20 -11.44
C ALA A 115 25.03 -6.83 -11.52
N GLU A 116 25.45 -6.07 -12.54
CA GLU A 116 26.85 -5.70 -12.71
C GLU A 116 27.31 -4.56 -11.79
N ARG A 117 26.41 -3.66 -11.38
CA ARG A 117 26.80 -2.35 -10.81
C ARG A 117 26.18 -2.01 -9.46
N ILE A 118 25.17 -2.75 -9.01
CA ILE A 118 24.52 -2.53 -7.71
C ILE A 118 25.00 -3.61 -6.74
N LYS A 119 25.31 -3.20 -5.50
CA LYS A 119 25.71 -4.12 -4.43
C LYS A 119 24.49 -4.53 -3.61
N ASP A 120 24.59 -5.67 -2.94
CA ASP A 120 23.56 -6.17 -2.02
C ASP A 120 22.18 -6.22 -2.69
N LEU A 121 22.16 -6.66 -3.95
CA LEU A 121 20.95 -6.72 -4.77
C LEU A 121 20.05 -7.83 -4.24
N GLN A 122 18.81 -7.49 -3.93
CA GLN A 122 17.79 -8.40 -3.43
C GLN A 122 16.46 -8.07 -4.10
N ALA A 123 15.55 -9.04 -4.15
CA ALA A 123 14.18 -8.82 -4.57
C ALA A 123 13.19 -9.40 -3.59
N PHE A 124 12.01 -8.79 -3.54
CA PHE A 124 10.93 -9.21 -2.67
C PHE A 124 9.61 -9.16 -3.43
N SER A 125 8.74 -10.12 -3.15
CA SER A 125 7.35 -10.13 -3.61
C SER A 125 6.43 -9.80 -2.45
N PHE A 126 5.56 -8.81 -2.65
CA PHE A 126 4.55 -8.37 -1.69
C PHE A 126 3.18 -8.86 -2.12
N SER A 127 2.49 -9.58 -1.25
CA SER A 127 1.23 -10.21 -1.60
C SER A 127 0.37 -10.51 -0.37
N TYR A 128 -0.92 -10.23 -0.47
CA TYR A 128 -1.93 -10.63 0.53
C TYR A 128 -2.59 -11.98 0.17
N ASN A 129 -2.71 -12.29 -1.11
CA ASN A 129 -3.40 -13.49 -1.62
C ASN A 129 -2.66 -14.08 -2.84
N SER A 130 -3.00 -15.30 -3.26
CA SER A 130 -2.33 -15.94 -4.40
C SER A 130 -2.62 -15.31 -5.77
N HIS A 131 -3.46 -14.27 -5.83
CA HIS A 131 -3.99 -13.72 -7.07
C HIS A 131 -3.20 -12.50 -7.55
N TYR A 132 -2.60 -11.75 -6.63
CA TYR A 132 -1.82 -10.57 -6.96
C TYR A 132 -0.54 -10.50 -6.13
N SER A 133 0.52 -10.05 -6.79
CA SER A 133 1.76 -9.70 -6.11
C SER A 133 2.38 -8.46 -6.75
N LEU A 134 3.03 -7.66 -5.91
CA LEU A 134 3.89 -6.57 -6.31
C LEU A 134 5.33 -6.99 -6.06
N SER A 135 6.15 -7.08 -7.10
CA SER A 135 7.57 -7.37 -6.94
C SER A 135 8.40 -6.08 -6.85
N VAL A 136 9.42 -6.08 -6.01
CA VAL A 136 10.41 -5.00 -5.92
C VAL A 136 11.82 -5.53 -6.05
N VAL A 137 12.73 -4.70 -6.55
CA VAL A 137 14.17 -4.96 -6.57
C VAL A 137 14.88 -3.84 -5.83
N VAL A 138 15.68 -4.17 -4.81
CA VAL A 138 16.38 -3.22 -3.95
C VAL A 138 17.87 -3.51 -3.97
N GLY A 139 18.68 -2.47 -3.87
CA GLY A 139 20.12 -2.63 -3.72
C GLY A 139 20.84 -1.32 -3.44
N ARG A 140 22.13 -1.42 -3.14
CA ARG A 140 22.96 -0.30 -2.75
C ARG A 140 23.81 0.20 -3.90
N VAL A 141 23.70 1.50 -4.20
CA VAL A 141 24.52 2.18 -5.20
C VAL A 141 25.94 2.38 -4.64
N PRO A 142 26.99 1.85 -5.27
CA PRO A 142 28.34 1.91 -4.71
C PRO A 142 28.86 3.34 -4.52
N ASP A 143 28.64 4.21 -5.52
CA ASP A 143 29.22 5.55 -5.58
C ASP A 143 28.60 6.50 -4.55
N SER A 144 27.27 6.47 -4.40
CA SER A 144 26.54 7.36 -3.49
C SER A 144 26.30 6.74 -2.11
N LYS A 145 26.54 5.42 -1.97
CA LYS A 145 26.20 4.60 -0.80
C LYS A 145 24.70 4.54 -0.45
N ARG A 146 23.84 5.18 -1.25
CA ARG A 146 22.38 5.20 -1.08
C ARG A 146 21.77 3.88 -1.51
N TRP A 147 20.65 3.55 -0.90
CA TRP A 147 19.82 2.44 -1.34
C TRP A 147 18.83 2.93 -2.39
N ILE A 148 18.60 2.11 -3.40
CA ILE A 148 17.56 2.31 -4.41
C ILE A 148 16.61 1.13 -4.38
N CYS A 149 15.35 1.39 -4.69
CA CYS A 149 14.33 0.36 -4.82
C CYS A 149 13.48 0.65 -6.05
N LEU A 150 13.31 -0.37 -6.89
CA LEU A 150 12.45 -0.39 -8.07
C LEU A 150 11.19 -1.19 -7.76
N SER A 151 10.04 -0.68 -8.18
CA SER A 151 8.74 -1.35 -8.02
C SER A 151 7.87 -1.03 -9.22
N SER A 152 6.92 -1.88 -9.59
CA SER A 152 5.81 -1.44 -10.45
C SER A 152 4.80 -0.60 -9.65
N THR A 153 3.94 0.16 -10.34
CA THR A 153 2.78 0.79 -9.71
C THR A 153 1.68 -0.22 -9.46
N VAL A 154 0.99 -0.07 -8.33
CA VAL A 154 -0.13 -0.91 -7.91
C VAL A 154 -1.41 -0.41 -8.58
N PRO A 155 -2.17 -1.27 -9.27
CA PRO A 155 -3.51 -0.93 -9.73
C PRO A 155 -4.42 -0.67 -8.53
N GLN A 156 -5.18 0.41 -8.54
CA GLN A 156 -6.12 0.75 -7.46
C GLN A 156 -7.54 0.76 -8.03
N GLU A 157 -8.35 -0.21 -7.60
CA GLU A 157 -9.76 -0.31 -8.04
C GLU A 157 -10.69 0.58 -7.22
N THR A 158 -10.27 0.88 -6.01
CA THR A 158 -11.01 1.68 -5.04
C THR A 158 -10.76 3.18 -5.30
N PRO A 159 -11.82 4.01 -5.41
CA PRO A 159 -11.63 5.45 -5.48
C PRO A 159 -10.95 5.97 -4.21
N LYS A 160 -10.25 7.11 -4.32
CA LYS A 160 -9.67 7.76 -3.14
C LYS A 160 -10.80 8.34 -2.27
N PHE A 161 -11.18 7.61 -1.23
CA PHE A 161 -12.18 8.04 -0.23
C PHE A 161 -11.59 8.91 0.90
N ILE A 162 -10.27 9.09 0.88
CA ILE A 162 -9.53 9.92 1.82
C ILE A 162 -10.03 11.38 1.67
N ASN A 163 -10.44 11.98 2.79
CA ASN A 163 -11.13 13.28 2.93
C ASN A 163 -12.64 13.30 2.70
N GLU A 164 -13.24 12.22 2.19
CA GLU A 164 -14.70 12.09 2.12
C GLU A 164 -15.25 11.43 3.40
N LEU A 165 -14.56 10.40 3.89
CA LEU A 165 -15.03 9.54 5.01
C LEU A 165 -14.18 9.66 6.27
N ILE A 166 -12.88 9.77 6.06
CA ILE A 166 -11.91 10.09 7.10
C ILE A 166 -11.22 11.36 6.64
N HIS A 167 -11.47 12.45 7.36
CA HIS A 167 -10.80 13.71 7.10
C HIS A 167 -9.35 13.54 7.53
N CYS A 168 -8.47 13.60 6.54
CA CYS A 168 -7.07 13.29 6.69
C CYS A 168 -6.22 14.49 6.29
N SER A 169 -4.99 14.50 6.75
CA SER A 169 -3.95 15.37 6.20
C SER A 169 -2.72 14.53 5.91
N PRO A 170 -1.86 14.94 4.97
CA PRO A 170 -0.62 14.22 4.71
C PRO A 170 0.20 14.02 5.99
N TYR A 171 0.65 12.78 6.27
CA TYR A 171 1.41 12.49 7.49
C TYR A 171 2.72 13.27 7.56
N LYS A 172 3.36 13.42 6.42
CA LYS A 172 4.40 14.40 6.14
C LYS A 172 3.98 15.08 4.84
N GLU A 173 4.41 16.32 4.59
CA GLU A 173 4.59 16.70 3.19
C GLU A 173 5.39 15.55 2.60
N GLU A 174 4.82 14.82 1.65
CA GLU A 174 5.62 13.97 0.81
C GLU A 174 6.67 14.94 0.26
N LYS A 175 7.83 14.99 0.91
CA LYS A 175 9.07 15.17 0.20
C LYS A 175 9.05 13.95 -0.70
N GLN A 176 8.35 14.08 -1.83
CA GLN A 176 8.66 13.34 -3.02
C GLN A 176 10.15 13.59 -3.10
N PHE A 177 10.93 12.60 -2.67
CA PHE A 177 12.32 12.50 -3.04
C PHE A 177 12.28 12.17 -4.53
N ASN A 178 11.76 13.12 -5.31
CA ASN A 178 12.17 13.38 -6.65
C ASN A 178 13.65 13.56 -6.47
N LEU A 179 14.37 12.51 -6.84
CA LEU A 179 15.80 12.53 -6.97
C LEU A 179 16.09 13.78 -7.81
N GLU A 180 16.49 14.88 -7.16
CA GLU A 180 16.92 16.07 -7.86
C GLU A 180 17.97 15.58 -8.85
N LEU A 181 17.69 15.74 -10.15
CA LEU A 181 18.48 15.12 -11.22
C LEU A 181 19.98 15.42 -11.09
N GLU A 182 20.30 16.55 -10.47
CA GLU A 182 21.64 17.03 -10.16
C GLU A 182 22.37 16.20 -9.09
N LYS A 183 21.64 15.60 -8.15
CA LYS A 183 22.18 14.77 -7.05
C LYS A 183 22.29 13.29 -7.41
N LEU A 184 21.88 12.89 -8.61
CA LEU A 184 21.97 11.51 -9.05
C LEU A 184 23.39 11.10 -9.44
N SER A 185 23.84 9.96 -8.91
CA SER A 185 25.02 9.29 -9.43
C SER A 185 24.85 8.91 -10.90
N LYS A 186 25.96 8.60 -11.57
CA LYS A 186 25.94 8.16 -12.98
C LYS A 186 25.10 6.90 -13.18
N ILE A 187 25.12 5.98 -12.21
CA ILE A 187 24.35 4.73 -12.26
C ILE A 187 22.86 5.02 -12.12
N GLU A 188 22.47 5.81 -11.12
CA GLU A 188 21.06 6.18 -10.91
C GLU A 188 20.47 6.93 -12.12
N ARG A 189 21.26 7.79 -12.79
CA ARG A 189 20.83 8.44 -14.05
C ARG A 189 20.56 7.43 -15.15
N LYS A 190 21.41 6.41 -15.30
CA LYS A 190 21.21 5.34 -16.30
C LYS A 190 19.95 4.52 -16.00
N ILE A 191 19.74 4.15 -14.74
CA ILE A 191 18.53 3.44 -14.30
C ILE A 191 17.29 4.28 -14.60
N ASN A 192 17.29 5.56 -14.20
CA ASN A 192 16.18 6.46 -14.47
C ASN A 192 15.92 6.66 -15.97
N ASN A 193 16.95 6.69 -16.81
CA ASN A 193 16.76 6.80 -18.25
C ASN A 193 16.08 5.54 -18.83
N ILE A 194 16.48 4.35 -18.40
CA ILE A 194 15.81 3.10 -18.80
C ILE A 194 14.34 3.10 -18.37
N ILE A 195 14.05 3.50 -17.13
CA ILE A 195 12.68 3.60 -16.62
C ILE A 195 11.86 4.63 -17.40
N LYS A 196 12.44 5.78 -17.76
CA LYS A 196 11.78 6.78 -18.62
C LYS A 196 11.52 6.26 -20.02
N GLU A 197 12.45 5.48 -20.59
CA GLU A 197 12.29 4.84 -21.90
C GLU A 197 11.22 3.75 -21.90
N LEU A 198 11.06 3.02 -20.77
CA LEU A 198 9.92 2.13 -20.55
C LEU A 198 8.62 2.94 -20.54
N GLY A 199 8.57 4.06 -19.82
CA GLY A 199 7.37 4.90 -19.77
C GLY A 199 6.17 4.20 -19.13
N ASN A 200 4.99 4.81 -19.26
CA ASN A 200 3.74 4.25 -18.75
C ASN A 200 2.97 3.49 -19.83
N ILE A 201 2.23 2.47 -19.42
CA ILE A 201 1.26 1.78 -20.26
C ILE A 201 -0.09 1.71 -19.55
N ARG A 202 -1.14 1.40 -20.29
CA ARG A 202 -2.46 1.15 -19.74
C ARG A 202 -2.64 -0.35 -19.56
N ILE A 203 -3.08 -0.77 -18.39
CA ILE A 203 -3.47 -2.16 -18.11
C ILE A 203 -4.88 -2.18 -17.51
N TYR A 204 -5.56 -3.31 -17.63
CA TYR A 204 -6.81 -3.55 -16.91
C TYR A 204 -6.53 -3.98 -15.47
N GLY A 205 -7.28 -3.39 -14.55
CA GLY A 205 -7.25 -3.78 -13.14
C GLY A 205 -8.53 -4.48 -12.65
N TYR A 206 -9.65 -4.62 -13.37
CA TYR A 206 -10.87 -5.16 -12.73
C TYR A 206 -11.58 -6.31 -13.44
N TYR A 207 -12.20 -7.16 -12.62
CA TYR A 207 -13.13 -8.24 -12.97
C TYR A 207 -14.57 -7.74 -13.02
N ASP A 208 -15.24 -7.97 -14.14
CA ASP A 208 -16.71 -7.96 -14.17
C ASP A 208 -17.39 -6.58 -13.97
N GLY A 209 -18.71 -6.50 -14.25
CA GLY A 209 -19.55 -5.32 -14.01
C GLY A 209 -19.50 -4.19 -15.05
N GLY A 210 -18.68 -4.30 -16.10
CA GLY A 210 -18.66 -3.33 -17.22
C GLY A 210 -17.92 -2.01 -16.97
N TYR A 211 -17.31 -1.82 -15.79
CA TYR A 211 -16.47 -0.66 -15.53
C TYR A 211 -15.07 -0.85 -16.16
N HIS A 212 -14.69 0.10 -17.00
CA HIS A 212 -13.38 0.13 -17.66
C HIS A 212 -12.34 0.79 -16.75
N HIS A 213 -12.06 0.19 -15.59
CA HIS A 213 -10.96 0.63 -14.74
C HIS A 213 -9.63 0.35 -15.45
N ILE A 214 -9.04 1.44 -15.93
CA ILE A 214 -7.77 1.45 -16.64
C ILE A 214 -6.73 2.01 -15.67
N HIS A 215 -5.69 1.23 -15.44
CA HIS A 215 -4.57 1.64 -14.62
C HIS A 215 -3.39 2.10 -15.46
N HIS A 216 -2.70 3.14 -15.01
CA HIS A 216 -1.44 3.58 -15.60
C HIS A 216 -0.29 2.85 -14.93
N HIS A 217 0.10 1.72 -15.53
CA HIS A 217 1.22 0.92 -15.08
C HIS A 217 2.56 1.56 -15.47
N SER A 218 3.49 1.61 -14.53
CA SER A 218 4.87 2.04 -14.78
C SER A 218 5.81 1.47 -13.72
N ILE A 219 7.11 1.45 -14.01
CA ILE A 219 8.13 1.17 -13.01
C ILE A 219 8.51 2.49 -12.32
N VAL A 220 8.54 2.47 -10.99
CA VAL A 220 8.96 3.59 -10.15
C VAL A 220 10.32 3.29 -9.52
N LEU A 221 11.16 4.31 -9.46
CA LEU A 221 12.41 4.30 -8.69
C LEU A 221 12.24 5.18 -7.45
N ALA A 222 12.61 4.64 -6.29
CA ALA A 222 12.77 5.38 -5.06
C ALA A 222 14.16 5.15 -4.47
N SER A 223 14.53 5.98 -3.49
CA SER A 223 15.83 5.92 -2.81
C SER A 223 15.67 6.19 -1.32
N GLY A 224 16.64 5.75 -0.53
CA GLY A 224 16.70 5.95 0.91
C GLY A 224 18.13 5.83 1.44
N ASP A 225 18.33 6.24 2.68
CA ASP A 225 19.63 6.13 3.35
C ASP A 225 19.86 4.72 3.92
N SER A 226 18.77 3.96 4.13
CA SER A 226 18.77 2.52 4.42
C SER A 226 17.95 1.72 3.42
N GLN A 227 18.10 0.39 3.44
CA GLN A 227 17.32 -0.53 2.63
C GLN A 227 15.82 -0.39 2.92
N GLU A 228 15.45 -0.40 4.21
CA GLU A 228 14.07 -0.27 4.66
C GLU A 228 13.45 1.05 4.23
N GLU A 229 14.23 2.12 4.27
CA GLU A 229 13.75 3.42 3.80
C GLU A 229 13.54 3.43 2.28
N ALA A 230 14.45 2.86 1.50
CA ALA A 230 14.28 2.76 0.04
C ALA A 230 13.05 1.92 -0.33
N ILE A 231 12.83 0.78 0.35
CA ILE A 231 11.64 -0.06 0.16
C ILE A 231 10.39 0.72 0.52
N LYS A 232 10.31 1.29 1.73
CA LYS A 232 9.17 2.11 2.16
C LYS A 232 8.84 3.22 1.16
N ASN A 233 9.86 3.94 0.68
CA ASN A 233 9.66 5.01 -0.29
C ASN A 233 9.19 4.49 -1.65
N ALA A 234 9.64 3.30 -2.08
CA ALA A 234 9.13 2.65 -3.28
C ALA A 234 7.67 2.21 -3.13
N LEU A 235 7.30 1.61 -1.98
CA LEU A 235 5.92 1.18 -1.70
C LEU A 235 4.95 2.36 -1.65
N LEU A 236 5.36 3.48 -1.04
CA LEU A 236 4.60 4.73 -1.08
C LEU A 236 4.42 5.23 -2.51
N LYS A 237 5.52 5.29 -3.29
CA LYS A 237 5.49 5.78 -4.67
C LYS A 237 4.73 4.87 -5.64
N ALA A 238 4.73 3.57 -5.38
CA ALA A 238 4.00 2.57 -6.13
C ALA A 238 2.49 2.60 -5.84
N GLY A 239 2.07 3.21 -4.72
CA GLY A 239 0.67 3.21 -4.28
C GLY A 239 0.25 1.94 -3.52
N LEU A 240 1.21 1.10 -3.11
CA LEU A 240 0.93 -0.04 -2.22
C LEU A 240 0.57 0.46 -0.82
N VAL A 241 1.22 1.52 -0.35
CA VAL A 241 1.02 2.08 0.98
C VAL A 241 0.70 3.57 0.88
N GLU A 242 -0.28 4.03 1.64
CA GLU A 242 -0.54 5.44 1.89
C GLU A 242 -0.59 5.70 3.40
N ILE A 243 -0.11 6.87 3.85
CA ILE A 243 -0.05 7.22 5.28
C ILE A 243 -0.62 8.62 5.51
N TYR A 244 -1.59 8.71 6.39
CA TYR A 244 -2.32 9.94 6.69
C TYR A 244 -2.36 10.25 8.19
N LYS A 245 -2.41 11.52 8.54
CA LYS A 245 -2.83 11.99 9.87
C LYS A 245 -4.35 12.08 9.88
N VAL A 246 -4.98 11.32 10.76
CA VAL A 246 -6.42 11.41 10.97
C VAL A 246 -6.73 12.71 11.71
N LYS A 247 -7.66 13.50 11.16
CA LYS A 247 -8.15 14.75 11.76
C LYS A 247 -9.54 14.59 12.34
N LYS A 248 -10.40 13.87 11.64
CA LYS A 248 -11.79 13.66 12.05
C LYS A 248 -12.37 12.45 11.33
N PHE A 249 -13.23 11.71 12.03
CA PHE A 249 -14.08 10.68 11.45
C PHE A 249 -15.43 11.28 11.07
N MET A 250 -15.95 10.89 9.90
CA MET A 250 -17.30 11.28 9.47
C MET A 250 -18.27 10.14 9.75
N ILE A 251 -19.37 10.47 10.44
CA ILE A 251 -20.55 9.61 10.53
C ILE A 251 -21.52 10.15 9.49
N GLN A 252 -21.81 9.36 8.46
CA GLN A 252 -22.73 9.78 7.41
C GLN A 252 -24.17 9.39 7.76
N GLY A 253 -25.13 10.11 7.19
CA GLY A 253 -26.55 9.75 7.28
C GLY A 253 -26.89 8.53 6.41
N ASN A 254 -28.19 8.24 6.27
CA ASN A 254 -28.67 7.10 5.46
C ASN A 254 -28.02 7.07 4.05
N ARG A 255 -27.53 5.88 3.66
CA ARG A 255 -26.93 5.56 2.34
C ARG A 255 -25.59 6.24 2.03
N GLY A 256 -24.88 6.67 3.06
CA GLY A 256 -23.52 7.18 2.93
C GLY A 256 -22.45 6.10 3.07
N TRP A 257 -21.26 6.37 2.55
CA TRP A 257 -20.06 5.62 2.88
C TRP A 257 -19.51 6.09 4.26
N GLY A 258 -18.66 5.32 4.91
CA GLY A 258 -18.14 5.55 6.26
C GLY A 258 -18.95 4.79 7.32
N PHE A 259 -19.04 5.34 8.53
CA PHE A 259 -19.97 4.82 9.53
C PHE A 259 -21.40 5.12 9.06
N SER A 260 -22.16 4.08 8.70
CA SER A 260 -23.48 4.21 8.08
C SER A 260 -24.60 3.77 9.02
N VAL A 261 -25.61 4.63 9.17
CA VAL A 261 -26.77 4.46 10.08
C VAL A 261 -27.89 3.62 9.45
N HIS A 262 -27.62 2.87 8.37
CA HIS A 262 -28.71 2.26 7.60
C HIS A 262 -29.30 1.00 8.23
N ASP A 263 -28.67 0.47 9.28
CA ASP A 263 -29.16 -0.69 10.01
C ASP A 263 -29.99 -0.28 11.23
N ARG A 264 -31.07 -1.02 11.52
CA ARG A 264 -31.90 -0.75 12.73
C ARG A 264 -31.10 -0.94 14.02
N ASP A 265 -30.01 -1.70 13.92
CA ASP A 265 -29.10 -2.05 14.99
C ASP A 265 -27.82 -1.18 15.00
N PHE A 266 -27.77 -0.09 14.20
CA PHE A 266 -26.63 0.83 14.25
C PHE A 266 -26.60 1.61 15.58
N ASP A 267 -25.73 1.19 16.50
CA ASP A 267 -25.50 1.94 17.73
C ASP A 267 -24.58 3.15 17.46
N LYS A 268 -25.25 4.27 17.18
CA LYS A 268 -24.61 5.57 17.00
C LYS A 268 -23.83 6.01 18.26
N ASP A 269 -24.31 5.65 19.44
CA ASP A 269 -23.64 6.03 20.69
C ASP A 269 -22.35 5.22 20.85
N ASN A 270 -22.35 3.94 20.50
CA ASN A 270 -21.13 3.14 20.48
C ASN A 270 -20.08 3.67 19.49
N VAL A 271 -20.49 4.04 18.26
CA VAL A 271 -19.59 4.67 17.28
C VAL A 271 -19.03 6.01 17.79
N ASN A 272 -19.86 6.84 18.42
CA ASN A 272 -19.41 8.10 19.02
C ASN A 272 -18.42 7.86 20.16
N ASN A 273 -18.67 6.84 21.00
CA ASN A 273 -17.79 6.46 22.10
C ASN A 273 -16.43 5.98 21.59
N LEU A 274 -16.41 5.17 20.53
CA LEU A 274 -15.19 4.74 19.85
C LEU A 274 -14.39 5.93 19.31
N ILE A 275 -15.02 6.81 18.53
CA ILE A 275 -14.35 7.98 17.95
C ILE A 275 -13.79 8.89 19.06
N LYS A 276 -14.55 9.10 20.13
CA LYS A 276 -14.13 9.89 21.29
C LYS A 276 -12.96 9.25 22.00
N PHE A 277 -12.99 7.93 22.21
CA PHE A 277 -11.89 7.18 22.81
C PHE A 277 -10.61 7.34 21.99
N LEU A 278 -10.68 7.10 20.67
CA LEU A 278 -9.53 7.19 19.77
C LEU A 278 -8.89 8.60 19.83
N HIS A 279 -9.69 9.66 19.72
CA HIS A 279 -9.16 11.04 19.76
C HIS A 279 -8.65 11.47 21.14
N THR A 280 -9.23 10.94 22.22
CA THR A 280 -8.83 11.32 23.59
C THR A 280 -7.54 10.61 23.99
N MET A 281 -7.43 9.31 23.69
CA MET A 281 -6.28 8.49 24.10
C MET A 281 -5.06 8.66 23.20
N PHE A 282 -5.26 9.04 21.94
CA PHE A 282 -4.20 9.14 20.96
C PHE A 282 -4.14 10.56 20.37
N PRO A 283 -3.28 11.45 20.93
CA PRO A 283 -3.09 12.80 20.42
C PRO A 283 -2.68 12.86 18.95
N LYS A 284 -2.07 11.77 18.45
CA LYS A 284 -1.61 11.60 17.09
C LYS A 284 -2.08 10.24 16.56
N LEU A 285 -3.19 10.26 15.83
CA LEU A 285 -3.71 9.11 15.08
C LEU A 285 -3.19 9.11 13.65
N LEU A 286 -2.67 7.97 13.22
CA LEU A 286 -2.22 7.74 11.85
C LEU A 286 -3.07 6.66 11.19
N LEU A 287 -3.48 6.90 9.97
CA LEU A 287 -4.10 5.91 9.08
C LEU A 287 -3.03 5.40 8.12
N TYR A 288 -2.81 4.09 8.13
CA TYR A 288 -2.04 3.36 7.13
C TYR A 288 -3.01 2.60 6.24
N ARG A 289 -2.99 2.86 4.94
CA ARG A 289 -3.79 2.15 3.94
C ARG A 289 -2.84 1.31 3.09
N PHE A 290 -3.03 0.00 3.12
CA PHE A 290 -2.35 -0.95 2.23
C PHE A 290 -3.31 -1.37 1.14
N CYS A 291 -2.93 -1.18 -0.11
CA CYS A 291 -3.71 -1.56 -1.28
C CYS A 291 -3.02 -2.73 -1.97
N PHE A 292 -3.65 -3.90 -1.95
CA PHE A 292 -3.24 -5.08 -2.71
C PHE A 292 -4.23 -5.28 -3.85
N TRP A 293 -4.24 -4.32 -4.77
CA TRP A 293 -5.06 -4.33 -5.96
C TRP A 293 -6.58 -4.27 -5.71
N ASP A 294 -7.22 -5.39 -5.42
CA ASP A 294 -8.65 -5.51 -5.10
C ASP A 294 -8.90 -5.67 -3.59
N TYR A 295 -7.84 -5.69 -2.77
CA TYR A 295 -7.95 -5.70 -1.31
C TYR A 295 -7.36 -4.44 -0.69
N GLU A 296 -8.02 -3.99 0.38
CA GLU A 296 -7.57 -2.90 1.24
C GLU A 296 -7.45 -3.33 2.68
N HIS A 297 -6.33 -2.96 3.30
CA HIS A 297 -6.13 -3.08 4.73
C HIS A 297 -5.82 -1.71 5.30
N LEU A 298 -6.73 -1.20 6.12
CA LEU A 298 -6.55 0.05 6.84
C LEU A 298 -6.19 -0.24 8.29
N TYR A 299 -5.22 0.49 8.80
CA TYR A 299 -4.83 0.48 10.20
C TYR A 299 -4.84 1.91 10.72
N ILE A 300 -5.72 2.21 11.67
CA ILE A 300 -5.83 3.52 12.29
C ILE A 300 -5.26 3.39 13.70
N LEU A 301 -4.02 3.83 13.87
CA LEU A 301 -3.21 3.53 15.05
C LEU A 301 -2.72 4.80 15.74
N GLY A 302 -2.69 4.74 17.07
CA GLY A 302 -2.04 5.72 17.92
C GLY A 302 -0.90 5.08 18.73
N GLU A 303 0.18 5.81 18.91
CA GLU A 303 1.28 5.42 19.80
C GLU A 303 0.79 5.42 21.25
N THR A 304 1.17 4.38 22.01
CA THR A 304 0.78 4.25 23.42
C THR A 304 1.76 4.90 24.39
N ASP A 305 3.04 5.00 23.99
CA ASP A 305 4.10 5.62 24.76
C ASP A 305 4.42 7.02 24.23
N ASN A 306 4.33 8.05 25.09
CA ASN A 306 4.72 9.44 24.76
C ASN A 306 6.21 9.72 25.00
N SER A 307 7.00 8.73 25.41
CA SER A 307 8.42 8.94 25.70
C SER A 307 9.18 9.17 24.39
N GLN A 308 9.47 10.43 24.09
CA GLN A 308 10.28 10.88 22.94
C GLN A 308 11.68 10.24 22.86
N GLN A 309 12.06 9.42 23.84
CA GLN A 309 13.36 8.74 23.94
C GLN A 309 13.33 7.26 23.55
N ASP A 310 12.16 6.64 23.41
CA ASP A 310 12.08 5.20 23.13
C ASP A 310 11.58 4.97 21.70
N THR A 311 12.47 4.53 20.81
CA THR A 311 12.15 4.22 19.40
C THR A 311 11.25 3.00 19.23
N SER A 312 10.84 2.38 20.35
CA SER A 312 10.04 1.16 20.43
C SER A 312 8.63 1.41 21.01
N ALA A 313 7.95 2.47 20.55
CA ALA A 313 6.58 2.73 20.99
C ALA A 313 5.61 1.67 20.43
N SER A 314 4.86 1.01 21.33
CA SER A 314 3.74 0.15 20.95
C SER A 314 2.58 0.98 20.42
N CYS A 315 1.80 0.42 19.49
CA CYS A 315 0.63 1.09 18.91
C CYS A 315 -0.65 0.34 19.24
N VAL A 316 -1.75 1.08 19.41
CA VAL A 316 -3.10 0.52 19.57
C VAL A 316 -4.05 1.31 18.69
N GLY A 317 -5.07 0.63 18.15
CA GLY A 317 -6.12 1.25 17.37
C GLY A 317 -6.94 0.21 16.64
N VAL A 318 -7.51 0.58 15.49
CA VAL A 318 -8.43 -0.28 14.74
C VAL A 318 -7.84 -0.73 13.42
N ALA A 319 -8.08 -1.99 13.06
CA ALA A 319 -7.86 -2.53 11.74
C ALA A 319 -9.20 -2.65 11.00
N ILE A 320 -9.16 -2.43 9.70
CA ILE A 320 -10.30 -2.57 8.79
C ILE A 320 -9.76 -3.31 7.57
N HIS A 321 -10.31 -4.49 7.29
CA HIS A 321 -9.94 -5.27 6.10
C HIS A 321 -11.15 -5.34 5.19
N SER A 322 -10.92 -5.10 3.91
CA SER A 322 -12.01 -5.06 2.95
C SER A 322 -11.54 -5.50 1.58
N GLN A 323 -12.35 -6.30 0.92
CA GLN A 323 -12.19 -6.58 -0.50
C GLN A 323 -13.11 -5.64 -1.28
N PHE A 324 -12.64 -5.15 -2.43
CA PHE A 324 -13.51 -4.49 -3.37
C PHE A 324 -14.64 -5.45 -3.76
N THR A 325 -15.88 -5.03 -3.57
CA THR A 325 -17.04 -5.81 -4.01
C THR A 325 -17.98 -4.93 -4.83
N TYR A 326 -18.34 -5.46 -6.00
CA TYR A 326 -19.29 -4.82 -6.91
C TYR A 326 -20.72 -4.99 -6.39
N ASN A 327 -21.50 -3.90 -6.44
CA ASN A 327 -22.95 -3.96 -6.50
C ASN A 327 -23.46 -2.88 -7.48
N PRO A 328 -24.38 -3.19 -8.41
CA PRO A 328 -24.94 -2.26 -9.39
C PRO A 328 -25.75 -1.10 -8.80
#